data_AF-S2W0B4-F1
#
_entry.id   AF-S2W0B4-F1
#
_cell.length_a   1.000
_cell.length_b   1.000
_cell.length_c   1.000
_cell.angle_alpha   90.00
_cell.angle_beta   90.00
_cell.angle_gamma   90.00
#
_symmetry.space_group_name_H-M   'P 1'
#
loop_
_entity.id
_entity.type
_entity.pdbx_description
1 polymer ?
#
loop_
_entity_poly.entity_id
_entity_poly.type
_entity_poly.pdbx_seq_one_letter_code
_entity_poly.pdbx_strand_id
1 'polypeptide(L)'
;MCRCLRCPRANSPSVSAHYQLMKKLFALLKADYRNGRDSYWRTFAIVSTFFTGLFAFFCGVCLFYPQDIKPWPVVFYGLLSVVCLYVAVSTWRKWGLMRRIESCSHDFREVVEKSLYCDKCKVHKAIAQDGDTAGITNERLMHMRQVGRVCAKAAKELFGYSQQECQQMFIMGFLHDIGYEFVENQSDHNRVGGELLKQAGYVHAEPIVSHGDPTADFTDERVLLINYADMSVDSSGKFVGFSTRLKDIASRYGSESPQYITSAKVVSAVQDQLVKLRSE
;
A
#
# COMPACT_ATOMS: atom_id res chain seq x y z
N MET A 1 -22.02 -14.40 -5.35
CA MET A 1 -22.17 -15.83 -5.68
C MET A 1 -21.55 -16.07 -7.06
N CYS A 2 -20.35 -16.65 -7.13
CA CYS A 2 -19.82 -17.25 -8.35
C CYS A 2 -19.68 -18.75 -8.12
N ARG A 3 -20.50 -19.56 -8.79
CA ARG A 3 -20.36 -21.02 -8.80
C ARG A 3 -19.40 -21.39 -9.91
N CYS A 4 -18.23 -21.91 -9.54
CA CYS A 4 -17.36 -22.60 -10.49
C CYS A 4 -18.01 -23.94 -10.85
N LEU A 5 -18.48 -24.09 -12.09
CA LEU A 5 -19.25 -25.23 -12.60
C LEU A 5 -18.46 -26.56 -12.69
N ARG A 6 -17.15 -26.57 -12.39
CA ARG A 6 -16.29 -27.78 -12.48
C ARG A 6 -15.99 -28.47 -11.15
N CYS A 7 -16.61 -28.04 -10.05
CA CYS A 7 -16.41 -28.70 -8.74
C CYS A 7 -17.75 -28.92 -8.02
N PRO A 8 -18.36 -30.12 -8.08
CA PRO A 8 -19.65 -30.39 -7.44
C PRO A 8 -19.61 -30.37 -5.90
N ARG A 9 -18.45 -30.13 -5.27
CA ARG A 9 -18.29 -30.11 -3.81
C ARG A 9 -17.24 -29.08 -3.35
N ALA A 10 -17.49 -27.81 -3.60
CA ALA A 10 -16.91 -26.76 -2.77
C ALA A 10 -17.95 -26.39 -1.70
N ASN A 11 -18.03 -27.20 -0.64
CA ASN A 11 -18.66 -26.73 0.59
C ASN A 11 -17.82 -25.54 1.07
N SER A 12 -18.45 -24.36 1.18
CA SER A 12 -17.92 -23.24 1.94
C SER A 12 -17.32 -23.76 3.25
N PRO A 13 -16.14 -23.28 3.70
CA PRO A 13 -15.55 -23.75 4.94
C PRO A 13 -16.59 -23.57 6.04
N SER A 14 -17.11 -24.70 6.53
CA SER A 14 -18.13 -24.68 7.57
C SER A 14 -17.54 -23.94 8.79
N VAL A 15 -18.41 -23.26 9.54
CA VAL A 15 -18.11 -22.64 10.84
C VAL A 15 -17.27 -23.56 11.76
N SER A 16 -17.31 -24.87 11.53
CA SER A 16 -16.44 -25.89 12.13
C SER A 16 -14.94 -25.61 11.96
N ALA A 17 -14.44 -25.21 10.79
CA ALA A 17 -13.01 -25.02 10.56
C ALA A 17 -12.43 -23.84 11.35
N HIS A 18 -13.17 -22.72 11.39
CA HIS A 18 -12.84 -21.55 12.20
C HIS A 18 -12.90 -21.88 13.71
N TYR A 19 -13.88 -22.69 14.12
CA TYR A 19 -14.02 -23.15 15.50
C TYR A 19 -12.89 -24.10 15.92
N GLN A 20 -12.43 -25.00 15.03
CA GLN A 20 -11.29 -25.89 15.31
C GLN A 20 -9.97 -25.11 15.39
N LEU A 21 -9.82 -24.03 14.60
CA LEU A 21 -8.67 -23.14 14.67
C LEU A 21 -8.62 -22.39 16.01
N MET A 22 -9.75 -21.84 16.46
CA MET A 22 -9.86 -21.16 17.75
C MET A 22 -9.62 -22.12 18.92
N LYS A 23 -10.07 -23.38 18.82
CA LYS A 23 -9.77 -24.43 19.81
C LYS A 23 -8.27 -24.75 19.89
N LYS A 24 -7.58 -24.85 18.75
CA LYS A 24 -6.12 -25.09 18.72
C LYS A 24 -5.35 -23.91 19.31
N LEU A 25 -5.75 -22.68 18.99
CA LEU A 25 -5.15 -21.46 19.54
C LEU A 25 -5.31 -21.42 21.08
N PHE A 26 -6.51 -21.71 21.59
CA PHE A 26 -6.75 -21.79 23.03
C PHE A 26 -6.00 -22.93 23.71
N ALA A 27 -5.85 -24.09 23.05
CA ALA A 27 -5.09 -25.21 23.58
C ALA A 27 -3.58 -24.89 23.68
N LEU A 28 -3.02 -24.18 22.70
CA LEU A 28 -1.63 -23.71 22.72
C LEU A 28 -1.39 -22.68 23.83
N LEU A 29 -2.29 -21.71 23.97
CA LEU A 29 -2.24 -20.73 25.06
C LEU A 29 -2.35 -21.40 26.44
N LYS A 30 -3.17 -22.44 26.56
CA LYS A 30 -3.34 -23.22 27.80
C LYS A 30 -2.16 -24.15 28.09
N ALA A 31 -1.52 -24.70 27.06
CA ALA A 31 -0.31 -25.50 27.18
C ALA A 31 0.87 -24.61 27.62
N ASP A 32 0.98 -23.40 27.09
CA ASP A 32 2.00 -22.42 27.51
C ASP A 32 1.81 -21.94 28.95
N TYR A 33 0.56 -21.77 29.38
CA TYR A 33 0.22 -21.48 30.77
C TYR A 33 0.61 -22.63 31.70
N ARG A 34 0.43 -23.89 31.27
CA ARG A 34 0.77 -25.08 32.08
C ARG A 34 2.26 -25.41 32.10
N ASN A 35 2.99 -25.07 31.04
CA ASN A 35 4.41 -25.43 30.89
C ASN A 35 5.39 -24.45 31.55
N GLY A 36 4.92 -23.53 32.41
CA GLY A 36 5.77 -22.79 33.34
C GLY A 36 6.97 -22.10 32.67
N ARG A 37 6.78 -21.44 31.52
CA ARG A 37 7.86 -20.64 30.89
C ARG A 37 8.15 -19.39 31.73
N ASP A 38 9.04 -19.63 32.69
CA ASP A 38 9.53 -18.87 33.85
C ASP A 38 10.02 -17.43 33.65
N SER A 39 10.07 -16.87 32.44
CA SER A 39 10.66 -15.53 32.25
C SER A 39 9.75 -14.43 32.81
N TYR A 40 8.43 -14.62 32.75
CA TYR A 40 7.45 -13.66 33.24
C TYR A 40 7.54 -13.48 34.77
N TRP A 41 7.59 -14.59 35.51
CA TRP A 41 7.62 -14.56 36.98
C TRP A 41 8.96 -14.13 37.55
N ARG A 42 10.09 -14.45 36.89
CA ARG A 42 11.42 -13.98 37.35
C ARG A 42 11.58 -12.48 37.17
N THR A 43 11.16 -11.92 36.03
CA THR A 43 11.19 -10.47 35.83
C THR A 43 10.19 -9.75 36.73
N PHE A 44 8.98 -10.30 36.90
CA PHE A 44 8.00 -9.75 37.83
C PHE A 44 8.47 -9.80 39.29
N ALA A 45 9.10 -10.90 39.71
CA ALA A 45 9.66 -11.04 41.06
C ALA A 45 10.81 -10.05 41.28
N ILE A 46 11.77 -9.93 40.35
CA ILE A 46 12.90 -8.99 40.47
C ILE A 46 12.40 -7.54 40.56
N VAL A 47 11.47 -7.16 39.68
CA VAL A 47 10.87 -5.82 39.66
C VAL A 47 10.06 -5.57 40.93
N SER A 48 9.22 -6.52 41.34
CA SER A 48 8.41 -6.41 42.56
C SER A 48 9.30 -6.30 43.80
N THR A 49 10.34 -7.12 43.93
CA THR A 49 11.27 -7.09 45.07
C THR A 49 12.03 -5.77 45.14
N PHE A 50 12.48 -5.23 43.98
CA PHE A 50 13.14 -3.93 43.92
C PHE A 50 12.21 -2.79 44.38
N PHE A 51 10.95 -2.78 43.92
CA PHE A 51 9.99 -1.75 44.30
C PHE A 51 9.49 -1.89 45.74
N THR A 52 9.30 -3.10 46.26
CA THR A 52 8.98 -3.31 47.69
C THR A 52 10.13 -2.93 48.61
N GLY A 53 11.38 -3.17 48.19
CA GLY A 53 12.57 -2.74 48.93
C GLY A 53 12.70 -1.22 48.97
N LEU A 54 12.43 -0.55 47.84
CA LEU A 54 12.41 0.91 47.76
C LEU A 54 11.31 1.49 48.67
N PHE A 55 10.11 0.92 48.64
CA PHE A 55 8.99 1.35 49.47
C PHE A 55 9.28 1.15 50.97
N ALA A 56 9.85 0.01 51.37
CA ALA A 56 10.23 -0.25 52.76
C ALA A 56 11.34 0.70 53.25
N PHE A 57 12.33 1.02 52.39
CA PHE A 57 13.38 1.99 52.70
C PHE A 57 12.80 3.39 52.94
N PHE A 58 11.88 3.85 52.08
CA PHE A 58 11.24 5.16 52.25
C PHE A 58 10.27 5.22 53.44
N CYS A 59 9.50 4.16 53.70
CA CYS A 59 8.67 4.07 54.91
C CYS A 59 9.50 4.03 56.20
N GLY A 60 10.67 3.36 56.18
CA GLY A 60 11.61 3.35 57.30
C GLY A 60 12.22 4.73 57.57
N VAL A 61 12.58 5.47 56.52
CA VAL A 61 13.08 6.85 56.63
C VAL A 61 12.01 7.81 57.18
N CYS A 62 10.73 7.60 56.87
CA CYS A 62 9.63 8.38 57.43
C CYS A 62 9.33 8.13 58.92
N LEU A 63 9.75 6.98 59.48
CA LEU A 63 9.52 6.65 60.89
C LEU A 63 10.56 7.25 61.85
N PHE A 64 11.70 7.74 61.34
CA PHE A 64 12.81 8.25 62.16
C PHE A 64 13.17 9.72 61.92
N TYR A 65 12.41 10.45 61.08
CA TYR A 65 12.65 11.87 60.85
C TYR A 65 11.63 12.76 61.59
N PRO A 66 12.07 13.88 62.22
CA PRO A 66 11.19 14.80 62.94
C PRO A 66 10.15 15.45 62.01
N GLN A 67 8.96 15.73 62.57
CA GLN A 67 7.69 16.00 61.86
C GLN A 67 7.59 17.31 61.04
N ASP A 68 8.69 17.99 60.73
CA ASP A 68 8.66 19.32 60.10
C ASP A 68 8.95 19.34 58.59
N ILE A 69 9.03 18.19 57.92
CA ILE A 69 9.24 18.13 56.47
C ILE A 69 7.90 18.11 55.73
N LYS A 70 7.65 19.16 54.94
CA LYS A 70 6.44 19.33 54.12
C LYS A 70 6.21 18.11 53.21
N PRO A 71 4.95 17.65 52.99
CA PRO A 71 4.60 16.38 52.33
C PRO A 71 4.93 16.28 50.82
N TRP A 72 5.54 17.31 50.24
CA TRP A 72 5.80 17.42 48.81
C TRP A 72 6.76 16.36 48.22
N PRO A 73 7.81 15.88 48.90
CA PRO A 73 8.71 14.86 48.33
C PRO A 73 8.01 13.51 48.11
N VAL A 74 7.17 13.08 49.06
CA VAL A 74 6.52 11.75 49.01
C VAL A 74 5.52 11.68 47.84
N VAL A 75 4.75 12.74 47.62
CA VAL A 75 3.79 12.83 46.51
C VAL A 75 4.52 12.88 45.17
N PHE A 76 5.63 13.63 45.09
CA PHE A 76 6.42 13.76 43.87
C PHE A 76 7.08 12.43 43.45
N TYR A 77 7.69 11.71 44.39
CA TYR A 77 8.30 10.40 44.09
C TYR A 77 7.23 9.33 43.81
N GLY A 78 6.08 9.39 44.45
CA GLY A 78 4.92 8.54 44.14
C GLY A 78 4.46 8.71 42.69
N LEU A 79 4.23 9.95 42.25
CA LEU A 79 3.83 10.25 40.88
C LEU A 79 4.91 9.86 39.85
N LEU A 80 6.17 10.13 40.14
CA LEU A 80 7.27 9.77 39.25
C LEU A 80 7.38 8.24 39.06
N SER A 81 7.18 7.47 40.13
CA SER A 81 7.20 6.00 40.05
C SER A 81 6.06 5.43 39.19
N VAL A 82 4.86 6.01 39.27
CA VAL A 82 3.69 5.62 38.46
C VAL A 82 3.91 5.97 36.99
N VAL A 83 4.48 7.15 36.70
CA VAL A 83 4.82 7.56 35.32
C VAL A 83 5.88 6.65 34.72
N CYS A 84 6.95 6.34 35.46
CA CYS A 84 7.98 5.41 35.00
C CYS A 84 7.41 4.00 34.75
N LEU A 85 6.52 3.51 35.62
CA LEU A 85 5.85 2.22 35.43
C LEU A 85 4.93 2.25 34.19
N TYR A 86 4.19 3.33 33.98
CA TYR A 86 3.33 3.51 32.81
C TYR A 86 4.13 3.58 31.50
N VAL A 87 5.24 4.32 31.48
CA VAL A 87 6.13 4.41 30.32
C VAL A 87 6.79 3.07 30.03
N ALA A 88 7.25 2.34 31.05
CA ALA A 88 7.81 1.00 30.89
C ALA A 88 6.78 -0.01 30.36
N VAL A 89 5.57 -0.02 30.93
CA VAL A 89 4.47 -0.92 30.49
C VAL A 89 3.99 -0.57 29.08
N SER A 90 3.92 0.72 28.72
CA SER A 90 3.47 1.16 27.38
C SER A 90 4.50 0.93 26.29
N THR A 91 5.79 1.20 26.56
CA THR A 91 6.88 0.87 25.62
C THR A 91 7.06 -0.63 25.46
N TRP A 92 6.94 -1.41 26.54
CA TRP A 92 7.00 -2.87 26.46
C TRP A 92 5.77 -3.49 25.77
N ARG A 93 4.58 -2.94 25.98
CA ARG A 93 3.38 -3.31 25.20
C ARG A 93 3.57 -3.03 23.72
N LYS A 94 4.12 -1.88 23.34
CA LYS A 94 4.41 -1.57 21.93
C LYS A 94 5.45 -2.51 21.34
N TRP A 95 6.56 -2.79 22.04
CA TRP A 95 7.62 -3.69 21.54
C TRP A 95 7.20 -5.17 21.50
N GLY A 96 6.47 -5.63 22.51
CA GLY A 96 5.94 -6.98 22.58
C GLY A 96 4.81 -7.22 21.57
N LEU A 97 3.96 -6.21 21.34
CA LEU A 97 2.92 -6.25 20.31
C LEU A 97 3.54 -6.20 18.91
N MET A 98 4.54 -5.35 18.66
CA MET A 98 5.23 -5.27 17.35
C MET A 98 5.93 -6.58 17.00
N ARG A 99 6.71 -7.18 17.93
CA ARG A 99 7.36 -8.48 17.68
C ARG A 99 6.37 -9.64 17.53
N ARG A 100 5.23 -9.59 18.22
CA ARG A 100 4.15 -10.59 18.04
C ARG A 100 3.36 -10.38 16.77
N ILE A 101 3.18 -9.14 16.30
CA ILE A 101 2.58 -8.83 15.00
C ILE A 101 3.51 -9.29 13.88
N GLU A 102 4.82 -9.12 13.99
CA GLU A 102 5.79 -9.63 13.00
C GLU A 102 5.86 -11.16 12.97
N SER A 103 5.87 -11.82 14.13
CA SER A 103 5.84 -13.29 14.20
C SER A 103 4.49 -13.86 13.75
N CYS A 104 3.37 -13.25 14.17
CA CYS A 104 2.05 -13.65 13.68
C CYS A 104 1.85 -13.30 12.22
N SER A 105 2.43 -12.23 11.66
CA SER A 105 2.29 -11.93 10.24
C SER A 105 3.04 -12.94 9.37
N HIS A 106 4.19 -13.43 9.84
CA HIS A 106 4.92 -14.51 9.17
C HIS A 106 4.17 -15.85 9.24
N ASP A 107 3.70 -16.25 10.42
CA ASP A 107 2.91 -17.49 10.60
C ASP A 107 1.53 -17.39 9.92
N PHE A 108 0.90 -16.21 9.93
CA PHE A 108 -0.38 -15.97 9.27
C PHE A 108 -0.24 -15.99 7.76
N ARG A 109 0.85 -15.41 7.22
CA ARG A 109 1.17 -15.50 5.79
C ARG A 109 1.39 -16.96 5.38
N GLU A 110 2.16 -17.72 6.15
CA GLU A 110 2.40 -19.15 5.88
C GLU A 110 1.11 -19.99 5.98
N VAL A 111 0.24 -19.72 6.96
CA VAL A 111 -1.03 -20.43 7.14
C VAL A 111 -2.07 -20.01 6.10
N VAL A 112 -2.13 -18.75 5.68
CA VAL A 112 -3.01 -18.27 4.60
C VAL A 112 -2.55 -18.84 3.26
N GLU A 113 -1.24 -18.82 2.97
CA GLU A 113 -0.66 -19.43 1.77
C GLU A 113 -0.90 -20.95 1.72
N LYS A 114 -0.83 -21.65 2.87
CA LYS A 114 -1.11 -23.10 2.95
C LYS A 114 -2.61 -23.46 2.98
N SER A 115 -3.48 -22.62 3.55
CA SER A 115 -4.93 -22.91 3.67
C SER A 115 -5.75 -22.49 2.45
N LEU A 116 -5.23 -21.59 1.62
CA LEU A 116 -5.77 -21.26 0.30
C LEU A 116 -5.23 -22.18 -0.81
N TYR A 117 -4.39 -23.15 -0.45
CA TYR A 117 -3.82 -24.13 -1.37
C TYR A 117 -4.82 -25.26 -1.62
N CYS A 118 -5.42 -25.30 -2.80
CA CYS A 118 -6.10 -26.49 -3.29
C CYS A 118 -5.20 -27.16 -4.33
N ASP A 119 -4.63 -28.32 -3.99
CA ASP A 119 -3.74 -29.12 -4.84
C ASP A 119 -4.35 -29.42 -6.22
N LYS A 120 -5.67 -29.43 -6.32
CA LYS A 120 -6.40 -29.69 -7.57
C LYS A 120 -6.46 -28.51 -8.53
N CYS A 121 -6.36 -27.28 -8.02
CA CYS A 121 -6.66 -26.09 -8.81
C CYS A 121 -5.43 -25.29 -9.23
N LYS A 122 -4.23 -25.55 -8.68
CA LYS A 122 -2.95 -24.89 -9.04
C LYS A 122 -2.95 -23.34 -9.03
N VAL A 123 -4.04 -22.68 -8.61
CA VAL A 123 -4.28 -21.24 -8.81
C VAL A 123 -3.27 -20.34 -8.09
N HIS A 124 -2.77 -20.74 -6.92
CA HIS A 124 -1.87 -19.87 -6.14
C HIS A 124 -0.40 -19.90 -6.60
N LYS A 125 0.02 -20.89 -7.39
CA LYS A 125 1.40 -20.89 -7.93
C LYS A 125 1.58 -19.90 -9.10
N ALA A 126 0.49 -19.44 -9.72
CA ALA A 126 0.53 -18.44 -10.80
C ALA A 126 0.72 -17.01 -10.26
N ILE A 127 0.12 -16.65 -9.12
CA ILE A 127 0.10 -15.26 -8.62
C ILE A 127 1.49 -14.77 -8.15
N ALA A 128 2.42 -15.69 -7.84
CA ALA A 128 3.73 -15.34 -7.31
C ALA A 128 4.89 -15.43 -8.31
N GLN A 129 4.66 -15.90 -9.54
CA GLN A 129 5.72 -16.10 -10.55
C GLN A 129 5.15 -16.10 -11.97
N ASP A 130 4.71 -14.95 -12.49
CA ASP A 130 4.64 -14.77 -13.95
C ASP A 130 5.89 -14.01 -14.37
N GLY A 131 6.96 -14.78 -14.61
CA GLY A 131 8.24 -14.27 -15.13
C GLY A 131 8.18 -13.84 -16.61
N ASP A 132 6.99 -13.90 -17.22
CA ASP A 132 6.81 -13.69 -18.66
C ASP A 132 6.11 -12.35 -19.00
N THR A 133 5.37 -11.74 -18.08
CA THR A 133 4.70 -10.43 -18.32
C THR A 133 5.51 -9.24 -17.79
N ALA A 134 5.34 -8.08 -18.42
CA ALA A 134 5.94 -6.83 -17.96
C ALA A 134 5.46 -6.42 -16.55
N GLY A 135 4.20 -6.70 -16.23
CA GLY A 135 3.57 -6.57 -14.91
C GLY A 135 3.40 -5.13 -14.40
N ILE A 136 2.49 -4.92 -13.44
CA ILE A 136 2.38 -3.64 -12.73
C ILE A 136 3.33 -3.63 -11.52
N THR A 137 4.51 -3.03 -11.69
CA THR A 137 5.45 -2.81 -10.58
C THR A 137 4.96 -1.71 -9.63
N ASN A 138 5.59 -1.60 -8.46
CA ASN A 138 5.29 -0.50 -7.53
C ASN A 138 5.52 0.88 -8.16
N GLU A 139 6.58 1.03 -8.96
CA GLU A 139 6.89 2.26 -9.69
C GLU A 139 5.77 2.59 -10.69
N ARG A 140 5.34 1.61 -11.50
CA ARG A 140 4.21 1.78 -12.43
C ARG A 140 2.92 2.15 -11.70
N LEU A 141 2.61 1.48 -10.59
CA LEU A 141 1.44 1.81 -9.79
C LEU A 141 1.48 3.25 -9.25
N MET A 142 2.66 3.72 -8.83
CA MET A 142 2.85 5.10 -8.36
C MET A 142 2.71 6.11 -9.50
N HIS A 143 3.27 5.79 -10.67
CA HIS A 143 3.12 6.55 -11.90
C HIS A 143 1.63 6.67 -12.30
N MET A 144 0.93 5.55 -12.48
CA MET A 144 -0.51 5.47 -12.79
C MET A 144 -1.36 6.31 -11.83
N ARG A 145 -1.12 6.18 -10.52
CA ARG A 145 -1.83 6.98 -9.51
C ARG A 145 -1.64 8.47 -9.70
N GLN A 146 -0.42 8.91 -9.98
CA GLN A 146 -0.13 10.32 -10.16
C GLN A 146 -0.66 10.83 -11.50
N VAL A 147 -0.59 10.05 -12.58
CA VAL A 147 -1.21 10.36 -13.88
C VAL A 147 -2.71 10.60 -13.72
N GLY A 148 -3.42 9.75 -12.96
CA GLY A 148 -4.83 9.98 -12.61
C GLY A 148 -5.07 11.32 -11.91
N ARG A 149 -4.25 11.67 -10.91
CA ARG A 149 -4.38 12.97 -10.22
C ARG A 149 -4.15 14.15 -11.15
N VAL A 150 -3.17 14.05 -12.04
CA VAL A 150 -2.85 15.10 -13.00
C VAL A 150 -3.96 15.25 -14.04
N CYS A 151 -4.52 14.14 -14.56
CA CYS A 151 -5.68 14.15 -15.45
C CYS A 151 -6.85 14.89 -14.82
N ALA A 152 -7.24 14.53 -13.59
CA ALA A 152 -8.36 15.17 -12.89
C ALA A 152 -8.13 16.66 -12.64
N LYS A 153 -6.92 17.05 -12.26
CA LYS A 153 -6.55 18.45 -12.05
C LYS A 153 -6.59 19.24 -13.36
N ALA A 154 -5.95 18.73 -14.40
CA ALA A 154 -5.88 19.37 -15.71
C ALA A 154 -7.27 19.48 -16.35
N ALA A 155 -8.13 18.48 -16.19
CA ALA A 155 -9.52 18.53 -16.65
C ALA A 155 -10.28 19.71 -16.05
N LYS A 156 -10.08 19.96 -14.75
CA LYS A 156 -10.69 21.12 -14.09
C LYS A 156 -10.12 22.44 -14.59
N GLU A 157 -8.80 22.52 -14.68
CA GLU A 157 -8.08 23.77 -14.95
C GLU A 157 -8.15 24.21 -16.42
N LEU A 158 -8.15 23.24 -17.35
CA LEU A 158 -8.13 23.51 -18.79
C LEU A 158 -9.54 23.58 -19.40
N PHE A 159 -10.47 22.75 -18.90
CA PHE A 159 -11.79 22.57 -19.53
C PHE A 159 -12.97 22.85 -18.60
N GLY A 160 -12.70 23.20 -17.34
CA GLY A 160 -13.76 23.58 -16.39
C GLY A 160 -14.63 22.43 -15.89
N TYR A 161 -14.25 21.16 -16.13
CA TYR A 161 -15.02 19.96 -15.81
C TYR A 161 -15.65 19.97 -14.40
N SER A 162 -16.81 19.34 -14.27
CA SER A 162 -17.46 19.10 -12.98
C SER A 162 -16.62 18.14 -12.11
N GLN A 163 -16.93 18.07 -10.82
CA GLN A 163 -16.24 17.15 -9.91
C GLN A 163 -16.38 15.68 -10.35
N GLN A 164 -17.56 15.30 -10.85
CA GLN A 164 -17.82 13.95 -11.32
C GLN A 164 -16.99 13.62 -12.57
N GLU A 165 -16.90 14.54 -13.52
CA GLU A 165 -16.07 14.36 -14.72
C GLU A 165 -14.58 14.29 -14.36
N CYS A 166 -14.10 15.13 -13.44
CA CYS A 166 -12.74 15.04 -12.92
C CYS A 166 -12.44 13.68 -12.26
N GLN A 167 -13.41 13.09 -11.55
CA GLN A 167 -13.26 11.74 -11.00
C GLN A 167 -13.17 10.67 -12.10
N GLN A 168 -13.91 10.82 -13.21
CA GLN A 168 -13.77 9.94 -14.36
C GLN A 168 -12.39 10.07 -15.01
N MET A 169 -11.84 11.29 -15.11
CA MET A 169 -10.49 11.53 -15.61
C MET A 169 -9.41 10.96 -14.68
N PHE A 170 -9.65 10.97 -13.36
CA PHE A 170 -8.79 10.26 -12.42
C PHE A 170 -8.75 8.75 -12.72
N ILE A 171 -9.93 8.13 -12.91
CA ILE A 171 -10.03 6.70 -13.21
C ILE A 171 -9.33 6.40 -14.55
N MET A 172 -9.53 7.23 -15.58
CA MET A 172 -8.89 7.06 -16.89
C MET A 172 -7.37 7.08 -16.76
N GLY A 173 -6.82 8.10 -16.10
CA GLY A 173 -5.37 8.17 -15.85
C GLY A 173 -4.84 7.08 -14.94
N PHE A 174 -5.64 6.59 -13.99
CA PHE A 174 -5.26 5.47 -13.14
C PHE A 174 -5.18 4.15 -13.91
N LEU A 175 -6.03 3.95 -14.91
CA LEU A 175 -6.16 2.68 -15.64
C LEU A 175 -5.36 2.63 -16.95
N HIS A 176 -4.76 3.73 -17.40
CA HIS A 176 -4.16 3.81 -18.75
C HIS A 176 -3.13 2.71 -19.03
N ASP A 177 -2.33 2.36 -18.03
CA ASP A 177 -1.24 1.39 -18.10
C ASP A 177 -1.63 -0.02 -17.62
N ILE A 178 -2.92 -0.30 -17.40
CA ILE A 178 -3.40 -1.60 -16.91
C ILE A 178 -2.98 -2.77 -17.82
N GLY A 179 -2.74 -2.50 -19.10
CA GLY A 179 -2.31 -3.50 -20.06
C GLY A 179 -0.91 -4.05 -19.82
N TYR A 180 -0.04 -3.39 -19.04
CA TYR A 180 1.27 -3.94 -18.66
C TYR A 180 1.17 -5.29 -17.95
N GLU A 181 0.08 -5.52 -17.22
CA GLU A 181 -0.19 -6.78 -16.54
C GLU A 181 -0.36 -7.96 -17.52
N PHE A 182 -0.67 -7.68 -18.79
CA PHE A 182 -1.08 -8.69 -19.77
C PHE A 182 -0.20 -8.75 -21.03
N VAL A 183 0.92 -8.01 -21.06
CA VAL A 183 1.86 -8.03 -22.19
C VAL A 183 3.25 -8.47 -21.75
N GLU A 184 3.94 -9.20 -22.62
CA GLU A 184 5.31 -9.68 -22.36
C GLU A 184 6.36 -8.59 -22.64
N ASN A 185 6.25 -7.88 -23.76
CA ASN A 185 7.34 -7.04 -24.30
C ASN A 185 7.15 -5.52 -24.14
N GLN A 186 6.39 -5.06 -23.14
CA GLN A 186 6.02 -3.64 -22.90
C GLN A 186 5.28 -2.93 -24.05
N SER A 187 5.41 -3.40 -25.29
CA SER A 187 4.67 -2.98 -26.47
C SER A 187 3.20 -3.35 -26.34
N ASP A 188 2.33 -2.59 -27.01
CA ASP A 188 0.89 -2.82 -27.10
C ASP A 188 0.12 -2.74 -25.77
N HIS A 189 0.74 -2.34 -24.65
CA HIS A 189 0.05 -2.23 -23.36
C HIS A 189 -1.17 -1.31 -23.44
N ASN A 190 -1.07 -0.21 -24.17
CA ASN A 190 -2.16 0.73 -24.42
C ASN A 190 -3.35 0.06 -25.14
N ARG A 191 -3.09 -0.68 -26.22
CA ARG A 191 -4.10 -1.39 -27.01
C ARG A 191 -4.72 -2.54 -26.22
N VAL A 192 -3.90 -3.37 -25.55
CA VAL A 192 -4.37 -4.50 -24.74
C VAL A 192 -5.20 -4.01 -23.55
N GLY A 193 -4.72 -2.99 -22.83
CA GLY A 193 -5.44 -2.38 -21.72
C GLY A 193 -6.74 -1.71 -22.15
N GLY A 194 -6.71 -0.94 -23.24
CA GLY A 194 -7.89 -0.30 -23.79
C GLY A 194 -8.96 -1.31 -24.24
N GLU A 195 -8.60 -2.36 -24.98
CA GLU A 195 -9.54 -3.40 -25.39
C GLU A 195 -10.13 -4.17 -24.19
N LEU A 196 -9.32 -4.46 -23.17
CA LEU A 196 -9.82 -5.09 -21.94
C LEU A 196 -10.87 -4.21 -21.24
N LEU A 197 -10.58 -2.92 -21.12
CA LEU A 197 -11.49 -1.95 -20.49
C LEU A 197 -12.77 -1.76 -21.30
N LYS A 198 -12.65 -1.75 -22.64
CA LYS A 198 -13.80 -1.69 -23.55
C LYS A 198 -14.73 -2.89 -23.39
N GLN A 199 -14.16 -4.10 -23.30
CA GLN A 199 -14.93 -5.32 -23.02
C GLN A 199 -15.61 -5.29 -21.64
N ALA A 200 -15.00 -4.62 -20.66
CA ALA A 200 -15.58 -4.38 -19.34
C ALA A 200 -16.64 -3.26 -19.31
N GLY A 201 -16.91 -2.60 -20.44
CA GLY A 201 -17.88 -1.51 -20.56
C GLY A 201 -17.37 -0.15 -20.05
N TYR A 202 -16.06 0.04 -19.95
CA TYR A 202 -15.49 1.32 -19.55
C TYR A 202 -15.58 2.36 -20.66
N VAL A 203 -16.24 3.49 -20.37
CA VAL A 203 -16.61 4.51 -21.37
C VAL A 203 -15.44 5.31 -21.92
N HIS A 204 -14.29 5.31 -21.24
CA HIS A 204 -13.09 6.04 -21.65
C HIS A 204 -11.96 5.10 -22.08
N ALA A 205 -12.31 3.95 -22.65
CA ALA A 205 -11.33 3.00 -23.18
C ALA A 205 -10.60 3.54 -24.42
N GLU A 206 -11.27 4.29 -25.29
CA GLU A 206 -10.68 4.77 -26.55
C GLU A 206 -9.49 5.73 -26.35
N PRO A 207 -9.55 6.74 -25.47
CA PRO A 207 -8.38 7.58 -25.17
C PRO A 207 -7.19 6.80 -24.60
N ILE A 208 -7.45 5.66 -23.94
CA ILE A 208 -6.38 4.77 -23.44
C ILE A 208 -5.75 4.00 -24.61
N VAL A 209 -6.50 3.59 -25.63
CA VAL A 209 -5.90 2.92 -26.80
C VAL A 209 -4.91 3.85 -27.51
N SER A 210 -5.23 5.13 -27.62
CA SER A 210 -4.43 6.12 -28.34
C SER A 210 -3.35 6.81 -27.50
N HIS A 211 -3.19 6.49 -26.21
CA HIS A 211 -2.16 7.15 -25.41
C HIS A 211 -0.76 6.74 -25.87
N GLY A 212 0.16 7.71 -25.90
CA GLY A 212 1.51 7.54 -26.44
C GLY A 212 1.62 7.60 -27.97
N ASP A 213 0.50 7.73 -28.71
CA ASP A 213 0.51 7.88 -30.16
C ASP A 213 0.64 9.38 -30.56
N PRO A 214 1.73 9.79 -31.22
CA PRO A 214 1.92 11.18 -31.65
C PRO A 214 0.97 11.63 -32.76
N THR A 215 0.22 10.70 -33.37
CA THR A 215 -0.76 10.96 -34.43
C THR A 215 -2.21 10.94 -33.95
N ALA A 216 -2.43 10.72 -32.64
CA ALA A 216 -3.75 10.73 -32.04
C ALA A 216 -4.46 12.08 -32.21
N ASP A 217 -5.80 12.05 -32.12
CA ASP A 217 -6.61 13.26 -32.19
C ASP A 217 -6.56 14.04 -30.86
N PHE A 218 -5.62 14.98 -30.76
CA PHE A 218 -5.48 15.87 -29.60
C PHE A 218 -6.59 16.92 -29.49
N THR A 219 -7.53 17.02 -30.45
CA THR A 219 -8.73 17.84 -30.28
C THR A 219 -9.75 17.19 -29.35
N ASP A 220 -9.68 15.87 -29.16
CA ASP A 220 -10.37 15.20 -28.06
C ASP A 220 -9.66 15.53 -26.73
N GLU A 221 -10.37 16.27 -25.86
CA GLU A 221 -9.88 16.70 -24.55
C GLU A 221 -9.34 15.53 -23.71
N ARG A 222 -9.94 14.34 -23.81
CA ARG A 222 -9.54 13.16 -23.03
C ARG A 222 -8.21 12.58 -23.52
N VAL A 223 -8.00 12.57 -24.84
CA VAL A 223 -6.73 12.18 -25.48
C VAL A 223 -5.64 13.19 -25.11
N LEU A 224 -5.95 14.49 -25.11
CA LEU A 224 -5.02 15.51 -24.66
C LEU A 224 -4.65 15.33 -23.19
N LEU A 225 -5.64 15.13 -22.31
CA LEU A 225 -5.45 15.02 -20.87
C LEU A 225 -4.58 13.82 -20.49
N ILE A 226 -4.80 12.65 -21.09
CA ILE A 226 -4.02 11.46 -20.73
C ILE A 226 -2.57 11.60 -21.18
N ASN A 227 -2.33 12.07 -22.40
CA ASN A 227 -0.98 12.27 -22.92
C ASN A 227 -0.26 13.42 -22.20
N TYR A 228 -0.96 14.50 -21.83
CA TYR A 228 -0.44 15.56 -20.97
C TYR A 228 0.03 15.01 -19.62
N ALA A 229 -0.81 14.18 -18.99
CA ALA A 229 -0.52 13.65 -17.66
C ALA A 229 0.61 12.62 -17.67
N ASP A 230 0.58 11.63 -18.56
CA ASP A 230 1.65 10.62 -18.69
C ASP A 230 3.00 11.28 -19.01
N MET A 231 3.02 12.19 -19.98
CA MET A 231 4.25 12.88 -20.37
C MET A 231 4.75 13.90 -19.33
N SER A 232 4.03 14.17 -18.24
CA SER A 232 4.44 15.09 -17.18
C SER A 232 4.76 14.42 -15.85
N VAL A 233 4.58 13.10 -15.74
CA VAL A 233 4.82 12.33 -14.51
C VAL A 233 5.94 11.32 -14.71
N ASP A 234 6.90 11.27 -13.79
CA ASP A 234 8.00 10.30 -13.85
C ASP A 234 7.60 8.90 -13.34
N SER A 235 8.52 7.94 -13.43
CA SER A 235 8.34 6.57 -12.95
C SER A 235 8.14 6.46 -11.43
N SER A 236 8.54 7.47 -10.65
CA SER A 236 8.34 7.50 -9.20
C SER A 236 6.95 8.02 -8.79
N GLY A 237 6.14 8.45 -9.77
CA GLY A 237 4.85 9.08 -9.53
C GLY A 237 4.96 10.52 -9.07
N LYS A 238 5.99 11.25 -9.50
CA LYS A 238 6.15 12.69 -9.27
C LYS A 238 5.82 13.47 -10.54
N PHE A 239 5.08 14.57 -10.40
CA PHE A 239 4.93 15.55 -11.48
C PHE A 239 6.26 16.30 -11.68
N VAL A 240 6.83 16.17 -12.88
CA VAL A 240 8.15 16.71 -13.23
C VAL A 240 8.14 17.60 -14.49
N GLY A 241 7.02 17.60 -15.23
CA GLY A 241 6.88 18.31 -16.49
C GLY A 241 7.62 17.66 -17.66
N PHE A 242 7.32 18.10 -18.89
CA PHE A 242 7.76 17.44 -20.12
C PHE A 242 9.28 17.34 -20.28
N SER A 243 10.01 18.43 -20.05
CA SER A 243 11.47 18.45 -20.25
C SER A 243 12.17 17.42 -19.35
N THR A 244 11.79 17.36 -18.08
CA THR A 244 12.36 16.41 -17.12
C THR A 244 11.95 14.98 -17.47
N ARG A 245 10.69 14.77 -17.88
CA ARG A 245 10.20 13.45 -18.30
C ARG A 245 10.95 12.93 -19.53
N LEU A 246 11.17 13.76 -20.55
CA LEU A 246 11.94 13.39 -21.73
C LEU A 246 13.40 13.05 -21.38
N LYS A 247 14.03 13.78 -20.46
CA LYS A 247 15.39 13.45 -19.98
C LYS A 247 15.43 12.09 -19.27
N ASP A 248 14.42 11.77 -18.47
CA ASP A 248 14.27 10.47 -17.80
C ASP A 248 14.03 9.31 -18.80
N ILE A 249 13.30 9.56 -19.88
CA ILE A 249 13.13 8.56 -20.96
C ILE A 249 14.45 8.38 -21.71
N ALA A 250 15.14 9.47 -22.06
CA ALA A 250 16.45 9.44 -22.73
C ALA A 250 17.51 8.72 -21.90
N SER A 251 17.53 8.89 -20.57
CA SER A 251 18.50 8.22 -19.71
C SER A 251 18.29 6.71 -19.61
N ARG A 252 17.05 6.25 -19.73
CA ARG A 252 16.69 4.81 -19.65
C ARG A 252 16.85 4.09 -20.98
N TYR A 253 16.49 4.73 -22.09
CA TYR A 253 16.42 4.07 -23.40
C TYR A 253 17.41 4.63 -24.43
N GLY A 254 17.97 5.82 -24.22
CA GLY A 254 18.79 6.57 -25.18
C GLY A 254 17.98 7.59 -25.98
N SER A 255 18.61 8.70 -26.40
CA SER A 255 17.96 9.75 -27.20
C SER A 255 17.55 9.31 -28.61
N GLU A 256 18.22 8.31 -29.16
CA GLU A 256 17.89 7.77 -30.49
C GLU A 256 16.88 6.61 -30.41
N SER A 257 16.38 6.29 -29.21
CA SER A 257 15.45 5.19 -29.02
C SER A 257 14.06 5.50 -29.59
N PRO A 258 13.32 4.50 -30.09
CA PRO A 258 11.93 4.67 -30.48
C PRO A 258 11.06 5.27 -29.37
N GLN A 259 11.33 4.93 -28.11
CA GLN A 259 10.64 5.45 -26.94
C GLN A 259 10.84 6.96 -26.82
N TYR A 260 12.09 7.43 -26.83
CA TYR A 260 12.37 8.86 -26.73
C TYR A 260 11.81 9.64 -27.92
N ILE A 261 12.04 9.16 -29.14
CA ILE A 261 11.60 9.85 -30.36
C ILE A 261 10.06 9.97 -30.39
N THR A 262 9.35 8.89 -30.04
CA THR A 262 7.88 8.89 -29.99
C THR A 262 7.37 9.81 -28.90
N SER A 263 7.92 9.72 -27.68
CA SER A 263 7.57 10.60 -26.57
C SER A 263 7.83 12.08 -26.87
N ALA A 264 8.91 12.41 -27.57
CA ALA A 264 9.21 13.78 -27.98
C ALA A 264 8.17 14.33 -28.96
N LYS A 265 7.71 13.49 -29.91
CA LYS A 265 6.63 13.86 -30.84
C LYS A 265 5.29 14.05 -30.12
N VAL A 266 4.95 13.17 -29.17
CA VAL A 266 3.75 13.32 -28.34
C VAL A 266 3.80 14.63 -27.54
N VAL A 267 4.93 14.93 -26.90
CA VAL A 267 5.11 16.19 -26.16
C VAL A 267 4.92 17.40 -27.09
N SER A 268 5.48 17.38 -28.30
CA SER A 268 5.29 18.46 -29.27
C SER A 268 3.80 18.64 -29.60
N ALA A 269 3.09 17.56 -29.93
CA ALA A 269 1.67 17.62 -30.28
C ALA A 269 0.80 18.12 -29.11
N VAL A 270 1.07 17.66 -27.89
CA VAL A 270 0.40 18.15 -26.67
C VAL A 270 0.68 19.64 -26.46
N GLN A 271 1.93 20.08 -26.61
CA GLN A 271 2.29 21.49 -26.44
C GLN A 271 1.60 22.38 -27.47
N ASP A 272 1.58 21.97 -28.74
CA ASP A 272 0.91 22.69 -29.81
C ASP A 272 -0.58 22.89 -29.51
N GLN A 273 -1.24 21.83 -29.02
CA GLN A 273 -2.66 21.91 -28.65
C GLN A 273 -2.91 22.79 -27.42
N LEU A 274 -2.05 22.70 -26.40
CA LEU A 274 -2.15 23.57 -25.21
C LEU A 274 -1.94 25.05 -25.55
N VAL A 275 -1.11 25.36 -26.54
CA VAL A 275 -0.94 26.75 -27.03
C VAL A 275 -2.23 27.25 -27.68
N LYS A 276 -2.87 26.43 -28.53
CA LYS A 276 -4.16 26.78 -29.15
C LYS A 276 -5.25 27.06 -28.12
N LEU A 277 -5.39 26.19 -27.11
CA LEU A 277 -6.36 26.37 -26.02
C LEU A 277 -6.15 27.66 -25.20
N ARG A 278 -4.93 28.20 -25.16
CA ARG A 278 -4.64 29.46 -24.44
C ARG A 278 -4.84 30.71 -25.30
N SER A 279 -4.97 30.53 -26.61
CA SER A 279 -5.21 31.63 -27.55
C SER A 279 -6.70 31.89 -27.82
N GLU A 280 -7.56 31.03 -27.30
CA GLU A 280 -9.03 31.12 -27.31
C GLU A 280 -9.56 31.75 -26.02
#